data_AF-A0A2E0TEK5-F1
#
_entry.id   AF-A0A2E0TEK5-F1
#
_cell.length_a   1.000
_cell.length_b   1.000
_cell.length_c   1.000
_cell.angle_alpha   90.00
_cell.angle_beta   90.00
_cell.angle_gamma   90.00
#
_symmetry.space_group_name_H-M   'P 1'
#
loop_
_entity.id
_entity.type
_entity.pdbx_description
1 polymer ?
#
loop_
_entity_poly.entity_id
_entity_poly.type
_entity_poly.pdbx_seq_one_letter_code
_entity_poly.pdbx_strand_id
1 'polypeptide(L)'
;MLSSLAAACGDDPSLAGDVVGVTVADPGHAVPEGGARIELIWLVTSGSPDYEWVAGSGRAHRTGFELDLPDALPEAARNRYGDVEVGVGAIFATQSEEGFGPGRLEEEDIGDDDVLLGATPRHAIIYRNGVDASPDIPEDDWVFDFPEGFSCGVAVPAAEGETFDGFAPIDCSEVELRFGDLEEFDWVNWT
;
A
#
# COMPACT_ATOMS: atom_id res chain seq x y z
N MET A 1 -31.24 10.43 36.94
CA MET A 1 -31.21 11.14 35.64
C MET A 1 -30.20 12.28 35.75
N LEU A 2 -29.48 12.56 34.65
CA LEU A 2 -28.24 13.36 34.48
C LEU A 2 -26.98 12.51 34.71
N SER A 3 -26.45 11.90 33.64
CA SER A 3 -25.53 12.45 32.61
C SER A 3 -24.11 12.62 33.12
N SER A 4 -23.21 11.78 32.58
CA SER A 4 -21.89 12.18 32.07
C SER A 4 -21.25 10.97 31.36
N LEU A 5 -21.57 10.83 30.07
CA LEU A 5 -20.70 10.17 29.10
C LEU A 5 -19.61 11.20 28.77
N ALA A 6 -18.39 10.98 29.25
CA ALA A 6 -17.24 11.80 28.95
C ALA A 6 -16.43 11.14 27.84
N ALA A 7 -16.34 11.87 26.72
CA ALA A 7 -15.28 11.86 25.72
C ALA A 7 -14.84 10.49 25.17
N ALA A 8 -15.47 10.07 24.07
CA ALA A 8 -14.74 9.37 23.02
C ALA A 8 -13.85 10.41 22.32
N CYS A 9 -12.54 10.35 22.54
CA CYS A 9 -11.60 10.92 21.58
C CYS A 9 -11.63 9.99 20.37
N GLY A 10 -12.13 10.50 19.24
CA GLY A 10 -11.85 9.90 17.95
C GLY A 10 -10.42 10.25 17.62
N ASP A 11 -9.49 9.34 17.91
CA ASP A 11 -8.18 9.36 17.29
C ASP A 11 -8.41 8.90 15.85
N ASP A 12 -8.44 9.83 14.89
CA ASP A 12 -8.36 9.49 13.47
C ASP A 12 -7.02 8.76 13.26
N PRO A 13 -7.00 7.50 12.81
CA PRO A 13 -5.78 6.73 12.69
C PRO A 13 -5.06 7.11 11.40
N SER A 14 -4.44 8.29 11.35
CA SER A 14 -3.35 8.50 10.41
C SER A 14 -2.18 7.64 10.88
N LEU A 15 -1.80 6.61 10.12
CA LEU A 15 -0.67 5.77 10.48
C LEU A 15 0.63 6.55 10.24
N ALA A 16 1.22 7.07 11.30
CA ALA A 16 2.66 7.32 11.34
C ALA A 16 3.28 6.14 12.09
N GLY A 17 4.05 5.29 11.39
CA GLY A 17 4.72 4.12 11.97
C GLY A 17 4.35 2.79 11.32
N ASP A 18 4.32 1.74 12.14
CA ASP A 18 4.38 0.35 11.69
C ASP A 18 3.01 -0.16 11.21
N VAL A 19 2.95 -0.69 9.99
CA VAL A 19 1.83 -1.49 9.49
C VAL A 19 2.08 -2.96 9.81
N VAL A 20 1.13 -3.60 10.49
CA VAL A 20 1.14 -5.04 10.74
C VAL A 20 0.05 -5.68 9.92
N GLY A 21 0.36 -6.74 9.18
CA GLY A 21 -0.62 -7.52 8.43
C GLY A 21 -0.37 -9.03 8.53
N VAL A 22 -1.12 -9.80 7.75
CA VAL A 22 -1.06 -11.27 7.72
C VAL A 22 -0.27 -11.78 6.54
N THR A 23 0.33 -12.95 6.70
CA THR A 23 1.07 -13.63 5.63
C THR A 23 0.38 -14.95 5.29
N VAL A 24 0.17 -15.14 3.98
CA VAL A 24 -0.38 -16.35 3.39
C VAL A 24 0.67 -16.94 2.45
N ALA A 25 0.90 -18.23 2.55
CA ALA A 25 1.90 -18.93 1.76
C ALA A 25 1.25 -20.08 0.99
N ASP A 26 1.47 -20.11 -0.32
CA ASP A 26 0.99 -21.20 -1.16
C ASP A 26 1.82 -22.49 -0.91
N PRO A 27 1.23 -23.69 -1.09
CA PRO A 27 1.97 -24.95 -0.94
C PRO A 27 3.21 -25.00 -1.85
N GLY A 28 4.40 -24.98 -1.24
CA GLY A 28 5.69 -24.97 -1.97
C GLY A 28 6.40 -23.62 -1.97
N HIS A 29 5.71 -22.53 -1.63
CA HIS A 29 6.27 -21.18 -1.54
C HIS A 29 6.20 -20.68 -0.09
N ALA A 30 6.93 -21.36 0.79
CA ALA A 30 6.97 -21.01 2.20
C ALA A 30 7.79 -19.73 2.42
N VAL A 31 7.34 -18.92 3.38
CA VAL A 31 8.16 -17.82 3.92
C VAL A 31 9.49 -18.40 4.41
N PRO A 32 10.65 -17.83 4.03
CA PRO A 32 11.96 -18.31 4.48
C PRO A 32 12.07 -18.34 6.02
N GLU A 33 12.90 -19.23 6.57
CA GLU A 33 13.00 -19.39 8.03
C GLU A 33 13.49 -18.13 8.77
N GLY A 34 14.28 -17.28 8.10
CA GLY A 34 14.72 -15.98 8.59
C GLY A 34 13.73 -14.83 8.35
N GLY A 35 12.55 -15.14 7.81
CA GLY A 35 11.66 -14.15 7.20
C GLY A 35 12.12 -13.72 5.81
N ALA A 36 11.35 -12.85 5.19
CA ALA A 36 11.72 -12.19 3.93
C ALA A 36 11.66 -10.68 4.11
N ARG A 37 12.55 -9.95 3.47
CA ARG A 37 12.42 -8.50 3.38
C ARG A 37 11.16 -8.16 2.60
N ILE A 38 10.47 -7.10 3.01
CA ILE A 38 9.35 -6.53 2.26
C ILE A 38 9.57 -5.06 2.00
N GLU A 39 9.06 -4.58 0.86
CA GLU A 39 9.17 -3.19 0.44
C GLU A 39 7.84 -2.72 -0.12
N LEU A 40 7.40 -1.52 0.30
CA LEU A 40 6.23 -0.85 -0.24
C LEU A 40 6.64 -0.13 -1.52
N ILE A 41 6.11 -0.60 -2.64
CA ILE A 41 6.38 -0.05 -3.97
C ILE A 41 5.09 0.54 -4.53
N TRP A 42 5.16 1.80 -4.94
CA TRP A 42 4.05 2.54 -5.57
C TRP A 42 4.44 3.08 -6.94
N LEU A 43 3.45 3.23 -7.81
CA LEU A 43 3.62 3.83 -9.12
C LEU A 43 3.38 5.35 -9.03
N VAL A 44 4.37 6.13 -9.46
CA VAL A 44 4.28 7.59 -9.52
C VAL A 44 4.01 8.00 -10.96
N THR A 45 2.88 8.68 -11.18
CA THR A 45 2.35 9.13 -12.47
C THR A 45 2.19 10.65 -12.58
N SER A 46 2.55 11.40 -11.53
CA SER A 46 2.48 12.87 -11.52
C SER A 46 3.48 13.56 -12.47
N GLY A 47 4.32 12.80 -13.19
CA GLY A 47 5.24 13.29 -14.20
C GLY A 47 5.47 12.24 -15.30
N SER A 48 6.10 12.65 -16.41
CA SER A 48 6.50 11.74 -17.48
C SER A 48 8.03 11.68 -17.58
N PRO A 49 8.65 10.49 -17.62
CA PRO A 49 8.01 9.16 -17.56
C PRO A 49 7.47 8.82 -16.18
N ASP A 50 6.50 7.90 -16.13
CA ASP A 50 6.08 7.22 -14.89
C ASP A 50 7.26 6.43 -14.31
N TYR A 51 7.26 6.22 -13.00
CA TYR A 51 8.33 5.48 -12.32
C TYR A 51 7.83 4.85 -11.01
N GLU A 52 8.49 3.79 -10.53
CA GLU A 52 8.20 3.24 -9.21
C GLU A 52 9.07 3.87 -8.12
N TRP A 53 8.59 3.82 -6.88
CA TRP A 53 9.33 4.32 -5.73
C TRP A 53 9.15 3.41 -4.50
N VAL A 54 10.21 3.23 -3.73
CA VAL A 54 10.19 2.48 -2.47
C VAL A 54 9.87 3.44 -1.33
N ALA A 55 8.65 3.33 -0.83
CA ALA A 55 8.09 4.22 0.17
C ALA A 55 8.32 3.75 1.62
N GLY A 56 8.50 2.46 1.81
CA GLY A 56 8.66 1.84 3.13
C GLY A 56 9.28 0.47 3.01
N SER A 57 9.77 -0.06 4.12
CA SER A 57 10.45 -1.35 4.17
C SER A 57 10.16 -2.06 5.47
N GLY A 58 10.29 -3.37 5.49
CA GLY A 58 10.07 -4.15 6.69
C GLY A 58 10.41 -5.61 6.52
N ARG A 59 9.77 -6.47 7.30
CA ARG A 59 10.00 -7.90 7.27
C ARG A 59 8.72 -8.71 7.38
N ALA A 60 8.61 -9.73 6.53
CA ALA A 60 7.60 -10.76 6.62
C ALA A 60 8.11 -11.98 7.39
N HIS A 61 7.22 -12.56 8.18
CA HIS A 61 7.40 -13.79 8.93
C HIS A 61 6.29 -14.78 8.56
N ARG A 62 6.33 -15.99 9.12
CA ARG A 62 5.38 -17.06 8.77
C ARG A 62 3.91 -16.72 9.02
N THR A 63 3.61 -15.81 9.95
CA THR A 63 2.24 -15.52 10.39
C THR A 63 1.80 -14.08 10.14
N GLY A 64 2.68 -13.24 9.62
CA GLY A 64 2.43 -11.81 9.47
C GLY A 64 3.69 -11.05 9.11
N PHE A 65 3.54 -9.76 8.87
CA PHE A 65 4.63 -8.87 8.53
C PHE A 65 4.53 -7.57 9.30
N GLU A 66 5.65 -6.86 9.39
CA GLU A 66 5.76 -5.51 9.92
C GLU A 66 6.40 -4.65 8.83
N LEU A 67 5.80 -3.50 8.53
CA LEU A 67 6.24 -2.55 7.51
C LEU A 67 6.41 -1.17 8.15
N ASP A 68 7.61 -0.61 8.08
CA ASP A 68 7.91 0.73 8.57
C ASP A 68 7.57 1.75 7.48
N LEU A 69 6.71 2.71 7.82
CA LEU A 69 6.34 3.82 6.95
C LEU A 69 6.95 5.15 7.45
N PRO A 70 7.28 6.07 6.54
CA PRO A 70 7.66 7.42 6.93
C PRO A 70 6.43 8.16 7.50
N ASP A 71 6.65 9.29 8.18
CA ASP A 71 5.54 10.12 8.67
C ASP A 71 4.67 10.67 7.52
N ALA A 72 5.32 10.95 6.38
CA ALA A 72 4.67 11.41 5.17
C ALA A 72 5.49 11.00 3.96
N LEU A 73 4.81 10.86 2.83
CA LEU A 73 5.49 10.56 1.59
C LEU A 73 6.23 11.78 1.04
N PRO A 74 7.40 11.61 0.39
CA PRO A 74 8.10 12.73 -0.21
C PRO A 74 7.30 13.29 -1.39
N GLU A 75 7.31 14.62 -1.56
CA GLU A 75 6.56 15.33 -2.61
C GLU A 75 6.80 14.74 -3.99
N ALA A 76 8.04 14.33 -4.28
CA ALA A 76 8.42 13.73 -5.56
C ALA A 76 7.53 12.53 -5.94
N ALA A 77 7.09 11.76 -4.96
CA ALA A 77 6.42 10.49 -5.19
C ALA A 77 4.90 10.55 -4.93
N ARG A 78 4.35 11.75 -4.72
CA ARG A 78 2.90 11.95 -4.58
C ARG A 78 2.25 12.13 -5.95
N ASN A 79 1.13 11.44 -6.19
CA ASN A 79 0.31 11.67 -7.38
C ASN A 79 -0.75 12.74 -7.09
N ARG A 80 -0.91 13.71 -8.00
CA ARG A 80 -1.99 14.71 -7.87
C ARG A 80 -3.26 14.21 -8.54
N TYR A 81 -4.34 14.23 -7.78
CA TYR A 81 -5.69 13.96 -8.25
C TYR A 81 -6.57 15.13 -7.81
N GLY A 82 -6.87 16.05 -8.73
CA GLY A 82 -7.47 17.35 -8.38
C GLY A 82 -6.63 18.11 -7.34
N ASP A 83 -7.29 18.55 -6.26
CA ASP A 83 -6.67 19.20 -5.09
C ASP A 83 -6.20 18.21 -3.99
N VAL A 84 -6.22 16.90 -4.28
CA VAL A 84 -5.80 15.82 -3.37
C VAL A 84 -4.50 15.21 -3.87
N GLU A 85 -3.63 14.85 -2.93
CA GLU A 85 -2.44 14.04 -3.18
C GLU A 85 -2.72 12.60 -2.76
N VAL A 86 -2.56 11.66 -3.70
CA VAL A 86 -2.86 10.24 -3.49
C VAL A 86 -1.61 9.42 -3.78
N GLY A 87 -1.38 8.41 -2.96
CA GLY A 87 -0.42 7.35 -3.20
C GLY A 87 -1.10 6.00 -3.05
N VAL A 88 -0.81 5.07 -3.96
CA VAL A 88 -1.27 3.70 -3.84
C VAL A 88 -0.09 2.76 -4.08
N GLY A 89 0.25 1.97 -3.08
CA GLY A 89 1.40 1.06 -3.15
C GLY A 89 1.05 -0.37 -2.77
N ALA A 90 1.71 -1.30 -3.45
CA ALA A 90 1.69 -2.72 -3.12
C ALA A 90 2.96 -3.10 -2.36
N ILE A 91 2.84 -4.06 -1.45
CA ILE A 91 3.99 -4.60 -0.73
C ILE A 91 4.52 -5.78 -1.53
N PHE A 92 5.83 -5.82 -1.75
CA PHE A 92 6.53 -6.93 -2.37
C PHE A 92 7.49 -7.56 -1.39
N ALA A 93 7.53 -8.89 -1.34
CA ALA A 93 8.54 -9.65 -0.61
C ALA A 93 9.70 -10.01 -1.53
N THR A 94 10.92 -9.82 -1.06
CA THR A 94 12.14 -10.03 -1.85
C THR A 94 13.03 -11.09 -1.20
N GLN A 95 13.80 -11.80 -2.03
CA GLN A 95 14.84 -12.70 -1.56
C GLN A 95 16.08 -11.95 -1.04
N SER A 96 16.33 -10.74 -1.55
CA SER A 96 17.44 -9.88 -1.16
C SER A 96 17.23 -9.30 0.24
N GLU A 97 18.19 -9.52 1.14
CA GLU A 97 18.19 -8.89 2.46
C GLU A 97 18.48 -7.38 2.36
N GLU A 98 19.17 -6.93 1.31
CA GLU A 98 19.51 -5.53 1.06
C GLU A 98 18.34 -4.73 0.45
N GLY A 99 17.42 -5.42 -0.25
CA GLY A 99 16.29 -4.83 -0.96
C GLY A 99 16.70 -3.74 -1.95
N PHE A 100 15.73 -2.93 -2.37
CA PHE A 100 15.96 -1.83 -3.30
C PHE A 100 16.40 -0.53 -2.62
N GLY A 101 16.05 -0.38 -1.33
CA GLY A 101 16.33 0.85 -0.57
C GLY A 101 15.35 1.99 -0.90
N PRO A 102 15.28 3.03 -0.07
CA PRO A 102 14.28 4.08 -0.20
C PRO A 102 14.58 5.01 -1.38
N GLY A 103 13.56 5.37 -2.16
CA GLY A 103 13.72 6.29 -3.28
C GLY A 103 13.06 5.81 -4.56
N ARG A 104 13.38 6.49 -5.65
CA ARG A 104 12.99 6.08 -7.00
C ARG A 104 13.70 4.77 -7.34
N LEU A 105 12.92 3.82 -7.86
CA LEU A 105 13.45 2.60 -8.46
C LEU A 105 13.88 2.92 -9.89
N GLU A 106 15.12 2.57 -10.21
CA GLU A 106 15.61 2.53 -11.58
C GLU A 106 15.53 1.09 -12.10
N GLU A 107 15.45 0.92 -13.42
CA GLU A 107 15.38 -0.41 -14.05
C GLU A 107 16.57 -1.31 -13.67
N GLU A 108 17.73 -0.70 -13.38
CA GLU A 108 18.94 -1.38 -12.93
C GLU A 108 18.88 -1.87 -11.46
N ASP A 109 17.94 -1.36 -10.66
CA ASP A 109 17.75 -1.77 -9.26
C ASP A 109 16.94 -3.07 -9.14
N ILE A 110 16.20 -3.45 -10.19
CA ILE A 110 15.48 -4.72 -10.26
C ILE A 110 16.43 -5.75 -10.89
N GLY A 111 17.36 -6.26 -10.08
CA GLY A 111 18.36 -7.21 -10.56
C GLY A 111 17.76 -8.58 -10.93
N ASP A 112 18.46 -9.34 -11.77
CA ASP A 112 18.12 -10.75 -12.08
C ASP A 112 18.06 -11.62 -10.80
N ASP A 113 18.75 -11.20 -9.72
CA ASP A 113 18.83 -11.87 -8.42
C ASP A 113 17.77 -11.40 -7.41
N ASP A 114 17.02 -10.32 -7.70
CA ASP A 114 15.90 -9.84 -6.86
C ASP A 114 14.64 -10.63 -7.18
N VAL A 115 14.70 -11.93 -6.85
CA VAL A 115 13.56 -12.82 -6.99
C VAL A 115 12.47 -12.36 -6.02
N LEU A 116 11.42 -11.75 -6.58
CA LEU A 116 10.21 -11.47 -5.84
C LEU A 116 9.60 -12.79 -5.36
N LEU A 117 9.37 -12.89 -4.06
CA LEU A 117 8.86 -14.09 -3.40
C LEU A 117 7.35 -14.04 -3.16
N GLY A 118 6.77 -12.84 -3.23
CA GLY A 118 5.39 -12.60 -2.89
C GLY A 118 4.99 -11.13 -3.00
N ALA A 119 3.69 -10.88 -2.89
CA ALA A 119 3.12 -9.54 -2.98
C ALA A 119 1.74 -9.42 -2.31
N THR A 120 1.21 -8.20 -2.24
CA THR A 120 -0.18 -7.92 -1.85
C THR A 120 -1.06 -7.69 -3.08
N PRO A 121 -1.58 -8.73 -3.75
CA PRO A 121 -2.19 -8.56 -5.07
C PRO A 121 -3.53 -7.83 -5.08
N ARG A 122 -4.29 -7.92 -3.98
CA ARG A 122 -5.61 -7.29 -3.81
C ARG A 122 -5.65 -6.26 -2.67
N HIS A 123 -4.53 -6.03 -2.00
CA HIS A 123 -4.42 -5.08 -0.88
C HIS A 123 -3.38 -4.02 -1.21
N ALA A 124 -3.60 -2.81 -0.72
CA ALA A 124 -2.71 -1.69 -0.92
C ALA A 124 -2.54 -0.87 0.35
N ILE A 125 -1.39 -0.22 0.47
CA ILE A 125 -1.20 0.90 1.38
C ILE A 125 -1.61 2.16 0.61
N ILE A 126 -2.57 2.88 1.18
CA ILE A 126 -3.11 4.12 0.63
C ILE A 126 -2.51 5.28 1.42
N TYR A 127 -2.05 6.30 0.71
CA TYR A 127 -1.73 7.59 1.29
C TYR A 127 -2.64 8.65 0.71
N ARG A 128 -3.18 9.48 1.59
CA ARG A 128 -3.96 10.65 1.19
C ARG A 128 -3.45 11.88 1.91
N ASN A 129 -3.33 12.98 1.19
CA ASN A 129 -3.06 14.29 1.77
C ASN A 129 -3.84 15.37 1.02
N GLY A 130 -4.25 16.44 1.69
CA GLY A 130 -4.97 17.55 1.07
C GLY A 130 -6.38 17.72 1.64
N VAL A 131 -7.35 17.99 0.77
CA VAL A 131 -8.70 18.41 1.17
C VAL A 131 -9.70 17.25 1.21
N ASP A 132 -10.77 17.40 2.00
CA ASP A 132 -11.89 16.44 2.12
C ASP A 132 -12.87 16.46 0.94
N ALA A 133 -12.74 17.42 0.04
CA ALA A 133 -13.48 17.49 -1.19
C ALA A 133 -12.70 18.31 -2.21
N SER A 134 -12.73 17.88 -3.46
CA SER A 134 -12.13 18.58 -4.60
C SER A 134 -13.21 18.84 -5.65
N PRO A 135 -13.31 20.04 -6.24
CA PRO A 135 -14.30 20.32 -7.28
C PRO A 135 -14.08 19.48 -8.55
N ASP A 136 -12.89 18.91 -8.72
CA ASP A 136 -12.49 18.11 -9.88
C ASP A 136 -12.70 16.60 -9.67
N ILE A 137 -13.11 16.17 -8.46
CA ILE A 137 -13.32 14.75 -8.11
C ILE A 137 -14.76 14.58 -7.62
N PRO A 138 -15.50 13.54 -8.05
CA PRO A 138 -16.81 13.22 -7.48
C PRO A 138 -16.77 13.09 -5.95
N GLU A 139 -17.79 13.59 -5.24
CA GLU A 139 -17.83 13.52 -3.77
C GLU A 139 -17.91 12.07 -3.24
N ASP A 140 -18.32 11.12 -4.09
CA ASP A 140 -18.42 9.69 -3.81
C ASP A 140 -17.23 8.88 -4.35
N ASP A 141 -16.15 9.54 -4.76
CA ASP A 141 -14.91 8.87 -5.16
C ASP A 141 -14.23 8.20 -3.97
N TRP A 142 -13.71 7.00 -4.20
CA TRP A 142 -13.09 6.15 -3.17
C TRP A 142 -11.96 6.84 -2.42
N VAL A 143 -11.27 7.81 -3.05
CA VAL A 143 -10.16 8.53 -2.39
C VAL A 143 -10.62 9.21 -1.10
N PHE A 144 -11.87 9.68 -1.04
CA PHE A 144 -12.40 10.39 0.12
C PHE A 144 -12.86 9.45 1.25
N ASP A 145 -12.89 8.13 1.02
CA ASP A 145 -13.18 7.14 2.06
C ASP A 145 -11.98 6.91 2.99
N PHE A 146 -10.78 7.36 2.59
CA PHE A 146 -9.55 7.18 3.36
C PHE A 146 -9.24 8.42 4.21
N PRO A 147 -8.75 8.26 5.45
CA PRO A 147 -8.29 9.39 6.26
C PRO A 147 -7.00 9.99 5.66
N GLU A 148 -6.66 11.20 6.10
CA GLU A 148 -5.36 11.82 5.78
C GLU A 148 -4.20 11.00 6.40
N GLY A 149 -3.07 10.94 5.70
CA GLY A 149 -1.93 10.08 6.03
C GLY A 149 -2.02 8.69 5.42
N PHE A 150 -1.33 7.72 6.03
CA PHE A 150 -1.35 6.33 5.58
C PHE A 150 -2.50 5.54 6.15
N SER A 151 -3.03 4.63 5.34
CA SER A 151 -4.13 3.71 5.64
C SER A 151 -4.03 2.46 4.76
N CYS A 152 -4.90 1.47 4.98
CA CYS A 152 -4.91 0.23 4.22
C CYS A 152 -6.22 0.04 3.46
N GLY A 153 -6.12 -0.44 2.22
CA GLY A 153 -7.26 -0.65 1.34
C GLY A 153 -7.29 -2.05 0.74
N VAL A 154 -8.50 -2.52 0.43
CA VAL A 154 -8.74 -3.71 -0.39
C VAL A 154 -9.35 -3.29 -1.72
N ALA A 155 -8.90 -3.93 -2.80
CA ALA A 155 -9.33 -3.65 -4.15
C ALA A 155 -10.82 -3.94 -4.37
N VAL A 156 -11.55 -2.92 -4.84
CA VAL A 156 -12.95 -2.99 -5.25
C VAL A 156 -13.01 -2.92 -6.78
N PRO A 157 -13.67 -3.89 -7.45
CA PRO A 157 -13.76 -3.88 -8.90
C PRO A 157 -14.32 -2.56 -9.44
N ALA A 158 -13.72 -2.07 -10.53
CA ALA A 158 -14.15 -0.88 -11.24
C ALA A 158 -15.66 -0.92 -11.57
N ALA A 159 -16.34 0.22 -11.48
CA ALA A 159 -17.72 0.32 -11.90
C ALA A 159 -17.84 0.13 -13.43
N GLU A 160 -19.05 -0.13 -13.93
CA GLU A 160 -19.27 -0.30 -15.37
C GLU A 160 -18.83 0.96 -16.15
N GLY A 161 -17.79 0.81 -16.98
CA GLY A 161 -17.23 1.89 -17.81
C GLY A 161 -15.93 2.51 -17.28
N GLU A 162 -15.48 2.12 -16.10
CA GLU A 162 -14.18 2.49 -15.54
C GLU A 162 -13.11 1.44 -15.89
N THR A 163 -11.85 1.87 -15.95
CA THR A 163 -10.71 0.96 -16.18
C THR A 163 -9.96 0.66 -14.90
N PHE A 164 -9.85 1.62 -13.99
CA PHE A 164 -9.14 1.48 -12.72
C PHE A 164 -10.04 0.90 -11.61
N ASP A 165 -9.56 -0.13 -10.91
CA ASP A 165 -10.21 -0.64 -9.70
C ASP A 165 -10.05 0.36 -8.55
N GLY A 166 -11.14 0.65 -7.83
CA GLY A 166 -11.10 1.47 -6.62
C GLY A 166 -10.60 0.70 -5.40
N PHE A 167 -10.57 1.37 -4.24
CA PHE A 167 -10.21 0.73 -2.97
C PHE A 167 -11.24 1.06 -1.89
N ALA A 168 -11.52 0.11 -1.00
CA ALA A 168 -12.29 0.36 0.22
C ALA A 168 -11.37 0.25 1.44
N PRO A 169 -11.56 1.09 2.47
CA PRO A 169 -10.74 1.05 3.68
C PRO A 169 -10.93 -0.25 4.46
N ILE A 170 -9.83 -0.79 4.98
CA ILE A 170 -9.77 -1.97 5.85
C ILE A 170 -8.87 -1.72 7.06
N ASP A 171 -8.99 -2.58 8.08
CA ASP A 171 -7.97 -2.62 9.14
C ASP A 171 -6.66 -3.14 8.55
N CYS A 172 -5.53 -2.50 8.86
CA CYS A 172 -4.24 -2.90 8.33
C CYS A 172 -3.82 -4.31 8.74
N SER A 173 -4.32 -4.83 9.87
CA SER A 173 -4.10 -6.22 10.28
C SER A 173 -4.75 -7.24 9.34
N GLU A 174 -5.63 -6.81 8.43
CA GLU A 174 -6.24 -7.65 7.41
C GLU A 174 -5.46 -7.67 6.09
N VAL A 175 -4.43 -6.83 5.92
CA VAL A 175 -3.61 -6.81 4.70
C VAL A 175 -2.93 -8.15 4.51
N GLU A 176 -3.17 -8.76 3.35
CA GLU A 176 -2.64 -10.08 3.00
C GLU A 176 -1.42 -9.99 2.07
N LEU A 177 -0.27 -10.39 2.58
CA LEU A 177 0.93 -10.68 1.79
C LEU A 177 0.94 -12.16 1.40
N ARG A 178 0.91 -12.44 0.09
CA ARG A 178 0.92 -13.79 -0.47
C ARG A 178 2.30 -14.17 -1.00
N PHE A 179 2.81 -15.34 -0.60
CA PHE A 179 4.01 -15.95 -1.18
C PHE A 179 3.62 -17.00 -2.22
N GLY A 180 4.20 -16.92 -3.42
CA GLY A 180 3.80 -17.73 -4.56
C GLY A 180 4.37 -17.21 -5.87
N ASP A 181 3.90 -17.81 -6.96
CA ASP A 181 4.17 -17.32 -8.31
C ASP A 181 3.31 -16.08 -8.58
N LEU A 182 3.96 -14.93 -8.81
CA LEU A 182 3.30 -13.67 -9.05
C LEU A 182 2.42 -13.69 -10.31
N GLU A 183 2.73 -14.53 -11.29
CA GLU A 183 1.93 -14.67 -12.52
C GLU A 183 0.58 -15.37 -12.25
N GLU A 184 0.47 -16.13 -11.17
CA GLU A 184 -0.76 -16.82 -10.76
C GLU A 184 -1.65 -15.99 -9.84
N PHE A 185 -1.19 -14.81 -9.41
CA PHE A 185 -1.96 -13.93 -8.54
C PHE A 185 -3.09 -13.23 -9.29
N ASP A 186 -4.24 -13.12 -8.63
CA ASP A 186 -5.36 -12.30 -9.08
C ASP A 186 -5.08 -10.85 -8.68
N TRP A 187 -4.50 -10.07 -9.60
CA TRP A 187 -4.09 -8.69 -9.36
C TRP A 187 -5.27 -7.73 -9.45
N VAL A 188 -5.24 -6.68 -8.61
CA VAL A 188 -6.07 -5.49 -8.82
C VAL A 188 -5.71 -4.81 -10.15
N ASN A 189 -6.71 -4.29 -10.85
CA ASN A 189 -6.44 -3.56 -12.08
C ASN A 189 -5.97 -2.13 -11.79
N TRP A 190 -4.67 -1.89 -11.99
CA TRP A 190 -4.00 -0.62 -11.75
C TRP A 190 -4.09 0.38 -12.92
N THR A 191 -4.74 0.03 -14.03
CA THR A 191 -4.79 0.82 -15.29
C THR A 191 -6.17 0.88 -15.91
#